data_AF-A0A2E0ZZI7-F1
#
_entry.id   AF-A0A2E0ZZI7-F1
#
_cell.length_a   1.000
_cell.length_b   1.000
_cell.length_c   1.000
_cell.angle_alpha   90.00
_cell.angle_beta   90.00
_cell.angle_gamma   90.00
#
_symmetry.space_group_name_H-M   'P 1'
#
loop_
_entity.id
_entity.type
_entity.pdbx_description
1 polymer ?
#
loop_
_entity_poly.entity_id
_entity_poly.type
_entity_poly.pdbx_seq_one_letter_code
_entity_poly.pdbx_strand_id
1 'polypeptide(L)'
;MRKYLIINKTIFFVLVSLAAHTSQAAGVESIFISSQLDPNSIIITEIDIIFVYDQEIVDSFPATKSQWYSSKQQFVQSVGNKVDVVSIFVPQGFDSAMASLPARRREALKVYLFGQHDSSSMAPIDVTEIQKVLVEIDQFGIGVSIRR
;
A
#
# COMPACT_ATOMS: atom_id res chain seq x y z
N MET A 1 69.50 9.61 24.31
CA MET A 1 69.26 9.18 22.92
C MET A 1 67.92 8.45 22.85
N ARG A 2 67.11 8.81 21.85
CA ARG A 2 65.84 8.22 21.37
C ARG A 2 65.60 6.73 21.69
N LYS A 3 64.37 6.37 22.09
CA LYS A 3 63.41 5.56 21.30
C LYS A 3 62.07 5.38 22.04
N TYR A 4 60.99 5.78 21.35
CA TYR A 4 59.59 5.40 21.59
C TYR A 4 59.43 3.86 21.46
N LEU A 5 58.34 3.26 21.97
CA LEU A 5 57.31 2.59 21.14
C LEU A 5 56.27 1.71 21.93
N ILE A 6 54.97 1.99 21.68
CA ILE A 6 53.74 1.12 21.69
C ILE A 6 53.26 0.56 23.05
N ILE A 7 52.17 1.03 23.68
CA ILE A 7 50.72 1.00 23.34
C ILE A 7 50.13 -0.42 23.34
N ASN A 8 49.23 -0.71 24.29
CA ASN A 8 47.91 -1.31 24.00
C ASN A 8 47.04 -1.36 25.27
N LYS A 9 46.26 -0.30 25.47
CA LYS A 9 45.05 -0.31 26.29
C LYS A 9 43.93 -0.82 25.38
N THR A 10 43.52 -2.06 25.57
CA THR A 10 42.42 -2.67 24.83
C THR A 10 41.12 -1.92 25.16
N ILE A 11 40.67 -1.05 24.27
CA ILE A 11 39.36 -0.40 24.33
C ILE A 11 38.41 -1.26 23.51
N PHE A 12 37.45 -1.89 24.19
CA PHE A 12 36.39 -2.66 23.58
C PHE A 12 35.27 -1.68 23.16
N PHE A 13 35.20 -1.34 21.87
CA PHE A 13 34.09 -0.55 21.32
C PHE A 13 32.92 -1.50 21.02
N VAL A 14 31.87 -1.44 21.85
CA VAL A 14 30.58 -2.06 21.53
C VAL A 14 29.85 -1.11 20.59
N LEU A 15 29.80 -1.48 19.30
CA LEU A 15 28.96 -0.81 18.30
C LEU A 15 27.51 -1.26 18.50
N VAL A 16 26.72 -0.44 19.19
CA VAL A 16 25.26 -0.55 19.16
C VAL A 16 24.79 -0.03 17.81
N SER A 17 24.48 -0.93 16.89
CA SER A 17 23.79 -0.59 15.64
C SER A 17 22.34 -0.23 15.97
N LEU A 18 22.08 1.06 16.18
CA LEU A 18 20.72 1.58 16.22
C LEU A 18 20.16 1.46 14.80
N ALA A 19 19.35 0.42 14.56
CA ALA A 19 18.60 0.30 13.32
C ALA A 19 17.65 1.50 13.24
N ALA A 20 18.04 2.51 12.48
CA ALA A 20 17.12 3.56 12.08
C ALA A 20 16.05 2.89 11.22
N HIS A 21 14.88 2.66 11.80
CA HIS A 21 13.66 2.45 11.02
C HIS A 21 13.40 3.76 10.29
N THR A 22 14.04 3.96 9.15
CA THR A 22 13.59 4.94 8.18
C THR A 22 12.20 4.48 7.77
N SER A 23 11.15 5.06 8.36
CA SER A 23 9.80 4.99 7.82
C SER A 23 9.90 5.55 6.41
N GLN A 24 10.00 4.66 5.44
CA GLN A 24 10.11 5.05 4.05
C GLN A 24 8.71 5.50 3.63
N ALA A 25 8.58 6.79 3.40
CA ALA A 25 7.41 7.41 2.79
C ALA A 25 6.95 6.60 1.57
N ALA A 26 5.64 6.38 1.44
CA ALA A 26 5.09 5.61 0.32
C ALA A 26 5.58 6.16 -1.03
N GLY A 27 6.09 5.26 -1.87
CA GLY A 27 6.65 5.58 -3.18
C GLY A 27 5.60 5.85 -4.25
N VAL A 28 4.31 5.60 -3.97
CA VAL A 28 3.23 5.62 -4.97
C VAL A 28 3.03 7.03 -5.57
N GLU A 29 3.36 7.15 -6.85
CA GLU A 29 3.20 8.38 -7.64
C GLU A 29 1.93 8.37 -8.48
N SER A 30 1.57 7.21 -9.03
CA SER A 30 0.39 7.04 -9.89
C SER A 30 -0.18 5.63 -9.77
N ILE A 31 -1.50 5.52 -9.86
CA ILE A 31 -2.21 4.24 -9.96
C ILE A 31 -3.08 4.30 -11.21
N PHE A 32 -2.79 3.40 -12.14
CA PHE A 32 -3.54 3.23 -13.37
C PHE A 32 -4.29 1.91 -13.32
N ILE A 33 -5.56 1.95 -13.70
CA ILE A 33 -6.46 0.81 -13.60
C ILE A 33 -6.96 0.47 -14.99
N SER A 34 -6.91 -0.80 -15.35
CA SER A 34 -7.42 -1.34 -16.60
C SER A 34 -8.34 -2.52 -16.29
N SER A 35 -9.45 -2.62 -17.03
CA SER A 35 -10.33 -3.79 -16.97
C SER A 35 -10.24 -4.54 -18.28
N GLN A 36 -9.97 -5.84 -18.19
CA GLN A 36 -10.14 -6.73 -19.32
C GLN A 36 -11.63 -7.06 -19.47
N LEU A 37 -12.09 -7.24 -20.72
CA LEU A 37 -13.45 -7.65 -20.99
C LEU A 37 -13.66 -9.10 -20.50
N ASP A 38 -14.44 -9.28 -19.43
CA ASP A 38 -15.01 -10.58 -19.10
C ASP A 38 -16.38 -10.73 -19.79
N PRO A 39 -16.52 -11.58 -20.82
CA PRO A 39 -17.79 -11.79 -21.50
C PRO A 39 -18.89 -12.40 -20.60
N ASN A 40 -18.55 -12.89 -19.40
CA ASN A 40 -19.50 -13.45 -18.45
C ASN A 40 -19.94 -12.46 -17.34
N SER A 41 -19.44 -11.22 -17.35
CA SER A 41 -19.67 -10.26 -16.26
C SER A 41 -20.10 -8.89 -16.78
N ILE A 42 -21.32 -8.47 -16.44
CA ILE A 42 -21.87 -7.11 -16.70
C ILE A 42 -21.80 -6.29 -15.40
N ILE A 43 -20.72 -6.42 -14.64
CA ILE A 43 -20.65 -5.90 -13.27
C ILE A 43 -19.68 -4.71 -13.21
N ILE A 44 -20.08 -3.66 -12.50
CA ILE A 44 -19.19 -2.57 -12.10
C ILE A 44 -18.44 -3.03 -10.85
N THR A 45 -17.11 -3.08 -10.92
CA THR A 45 -16.25 -3.44 -9.79
C THR A 45 -15.71 -2.19 -9.11
N GLU A 46 -15.78 -2.15 -7.78
CA GLU A 46 -15.12 -1.12 -6.98
C GLU A 46 -13.69 -1.55 -6.65
N ILE A 47 -12.74 -0.65 -6.83
CA ILE A 47 -11.38 -0.76 -6.30
C ILE A 47 -11.20 0.32 -5.26
N ASP A 48 -10.79 -0.08 -4.06
CA ASP A 48 -10.38 0.85 -3.01
C ASP A 48 -8.86 0.92 -2.92
N ILE A 49 -8.35 2.15 -2.95
CA ILE A 49 -6.96 2.51 -2.71
C ILE A 49 -6.90 3.20 -1.36
N ILE A 50 -6.18 2.63 -0.41
CA ILE A 50 -6.17 3.07 0.98
C ILE A 50 -4.76 3.55 1.35
N PHE A 51 -4.63 4.84 1.66
CA PHE A 51 -3.40 5.44 2.18
C PHE A 51 -3.48 5.50 3.70
N VAL A 52 -2.61 4.78 4.39
CA VAL A 52 -2.58 4.71 5.86
C VAL A 52 -1.41 5.53 6.39
N TYR A 53 -1.70 6.49 7.28
CA TYR A 53 -0.72 7.46 7.81
C TYR A 53 -0.32 7.19 9.27
N ASP A 54 -0.94 6.21 9.93
CA ASP A 54 -0.79 5.96 11.36
C ASP A 54 -0.44 4.49 11.62
N GLN A 55 0.56 4.25 12.47
CA GLN A 55 1.09 2.90 12.72
C GLN A 55 0.08 1.99 13.43
N GLU A 56 -0.75 2.50 14.34
CA GLU A 56 -1.77 1.70 15.02
C GLU A 56 -2.78 1.15 14.02
N ILE A 57 -3.09 1.95 12.98
CA ILE A 57 -3.99 1.55 11.91
C ILE A 57 -3.33 0.53 10.98
N VAL A 58 -2.02 0.64 10.73
CA VAL A 58 -1.27 -0.39 9.99
C VAL A 58 -1.33 -1.74 10.70
N ASP A 59 -1.13 -1.75 12.02
CA ASP A 59 -1.06 -2.98 12.82
C ASP A 59 -2.43 -3.67 13.00
N SER A 60 -3.51 -2.89 12.93
CA SER A 60 -4.90 -3.36 13.08
C SER A 60 -5.71 -3.34 11.77
N PHE A 61 -5.02 -3.17 10.64
CA PHE A 61 -5.68 -3.01 9.34
C PHE A 61 -6.52 -4.26 8.98
N PRO A 62 -7.68 -4.10 8.31
CA PRO A 62 -8.49 -5.23 7.88
C PRO A 62 -7.68 -6.26 7.09
N ALA A 63 -7.71 -7.50 7.54
CA ALA A 63 -6.88 -8.57 6.99
C ALA A 63 -7.48 -9.20 5.73
N THR A 64 -8.78 -8.99 5.46
CA THR A 64 -9.46 -9.55 4.30
C THR A 64 -10.40 -8.56 3.61
N LYS A 65 -10.69 -8.83 2.33
CA LYS A 65 -11.71 -8.13 1.53
C LYS A 65 -13.04 -8.03 2.27
N SER A 66 -13.53 -9.15 2.80
CA SER A 66 -14.82 -9.18 3.50
C SER A 66 -14.81 -8.29 4.74
N GLN A 67 -13.72 -8.30 5.52
CA GLN A 67 -13.58 -7.42 6.66
C GLN A 67 -13.60 -5.96 6.22
N TRP A 68 -12.82 -5.59 5.21
CA TRP A 68 -12.78 -4.23 4.66
C TRP A 68 -14.16 -3.73 4.22
N TYR A 69 -14.80 -4.38 3.24
CA TYR A 69 -16.05 -3.88 2.67
C TYR A 69 -17.24 -3.96 3.64
N SER A 70 -17.26 -4.92 4.57
CA SER A 70 -18.34 -5.00 5.58
C SER A 70 -18.28 -3.90 6.62
N SER A 71 -17.09 -3.35 6.92
CA SER A 71 -16.91 -2.30 7.93
C SER A 71 -16.42 -0.97 7.37
N LYS A 72 -16.28 -0.81 6.04
CA LYS A 72 -15.63 0.34 5.39
C LYS A 72 -16.09 1.68 5.94
N GLN A 73 -17.40 1.94 5.97
CA GLN A 73 -17.94 3.21 6.46
C GLN A 73 -17.61 3.46 7.93
N GLN A 74 -17.80 2.45 8.78
CA GLN A 74 -17.50 2.54 10.21
C GLN A 74 -16.00 2.75 10.47
N PHE A 75 -15.15 2.05 9.73
CA PHE A 75 -13.69 2.17 9.81
C PHE A 75 -13.24 3.58 9.41
N VAL A 76 -13.68 4.09 8.26
CA VAL A 76 -13.31 5.43 7.80
C VAL A 76 -13.76 6.51 8.79
N GLN A 77 -14.96 6.36 9.38
CA GLN A 77 -15.45 7.27 10.41
C GLN A 77 -14.64 7.20 11.71
N SER A 78 -14.18 6.02 12.12
CA SER A 78 -13.45 5.86 13.38
C SER A 78 -12.00 6.35 13.31
N VAL A 79 -11.34 6.19 12.16
CA VAL A 79 -9.92 6.56 11.99
C VAL A 79 -9.73 8.02 11.56
N GLY A 80 -10.76 8.66 11.01
CA GLY A 80 -10.72 10.07 10.60
C GLY A 80 -9.61 10.35 9.59
N ASN A 81 -8.79 11.36 9.85
CA ASN A 81 -7.70 11.79 8.95
C ASN A 81 -6.45 10.90 8.99
N LYS A 82 -6.47 9.78 9.73
CA LYS A 82 -5.39 8.79 9.76
C LYS A 82 -5.34 7.93 8.49
N VAL A 83 -6.40 7.96 7.68
CA VAL A 83 -6.50 7.22 6.42
C VAL A 83 -7.17 8.10 5.35
N ASP A 84 -6.69 8.00 4.11
CA ASP A 84 -7.45 8.44 2.93
C ASP A 84 -7.87 7.21 2.11
N VAL A 85 -9.11 7.20 1.64
CA VAL A 85 -9.65 6.14 0.76
C VAL A 85 -10.04 6.76 -0.57
N VAL A 86 -9.48 6.24 -1.66
CA VAL A 86 -9.88 6.56 -3.04
C VAL A 86 -10.60 5.36 -3.62
N SER A 87 -11.90 5.51 -3.86
CA SER A 87 -12.76 4.48 -4.43
C SER A 87 -13.02 4.73 -5.90
N ILE A 88 -12.76 3.73 -6.73
CA ILE A 88 -12.92 3.82 -8.18
C ILE A 88 -13.84 2.71 -8.64
N PHE A 89 -14.92 3.10 -9.31
CA PHE A 89 -15.89 2.19 -9.89
C PHE A 89 -15.56 1.97 -11.36
N VAL A 90 -15.18 0.74 -11.70
CA VAL A 90 -14.73 0.36 -13.04
C VAL A 90 -15.76 -0.59 -13.66
N PRO A 91 -16.45 -0.18 -14.73
CA PRO A 91 -17.25 -1.10 -15.52
C PRO A 91 -16.34 -2.12 -16.24
N GLN A 92 -16.79 -3.37 -16.31
CA GLN A 92 -16.11 -4.42 -17.08
C GLN A 92 -15.97 -4.03 -18.56
N GLY A 93 -14.78 -4.25 -19.13
CA GLY A 93 -14.50 -3.99 -20.54
C GLY A 93 -14.50 -2.50 -20.95
N PHE A 94 -14.49 -1.57 -19.98
CA PHE A 94 -14.32 -0.14 -20.25
C PHE A 94 -12.87 0.31 -20.17
N ASP A 95 -12.62 1.46 -20.80
CA ASP A 95 -11.32 2.10 -20.85
C ASP A 95 -10.74 2.35 -19.46
N SER A 96 -9.42 2.31 -19.42
CA SER A 96 -8.61 2.50 -18.23
C SER A 96 -8.88 3.81 -17.48
N ALA A 97 -8.78 3.78 -16.16
CA ALA A 97 -8.88 4.96 -15.29
C ALA A 97 -7.52 5.31 -14.66
N MET A 98 -7.20 6.60 -14.61
CA MET A 98 -6.13 7.11 -13.75
C MET A 98 -6.73 7.57 -12.42
N ALA A 99 -6.23 7.05 -11.31
CA ALA A 99 -6.70 7.42 -9.98
C ALA A 99 -6.26 8.85 -9.61
N SER A 100 -7.20 9.65 -9.11
CA SER A 100 -6.89 10.93 -8.45
C SER A 100 -6.43 10.65 -7.02
N LEU A 101 -5.12 10.70 -6.79
CA LEU A 101 -4.52 10.36 -5.49
C LEU A 101 -4.54 11.55 -4.50
N PRO A 102 -4.56 11.28 -3.18
CA PRO A 102 -4.47 12.33 -2.18
C PRO A 102 -3.18 13.16 -2.32
N ALA A 103 -3.26 14.46 -2.02
CA ALA A 103 -2.10 15.36 -2.08
C ALA A 103 -0.98 14.90 -1.13
N ARG A 104 -1.37 14.39 0.04
CA ARG A 104 -0.48 13.91 1.11
C ARG A 104 -0.06 12.44 0.96
N ARG A 105 -0.30 11.80 -0.20
CA ARG A 105 0.01 10.37 -0.43
C ARG A 105 1.43 9.94 -0.03
N ARG A 106 2.42 10.83 -0.18
CA ARG A 106 3.83 10.57 0.17
C ARG A 106 4.05 10.46 1.68
N GLU A 107 3.11 10.90 2.49
CA GLU A 107 3.17 10.72 3.95
C GLU A 107 2.70 9.34 4.40
N ALA A 108 2.08 8.55 3.51
CA ALA A 108 1.54 7.25 3.88
C ALA A 108 2.66 6.29 4.30
N LEU A 109 2.42 5.58 5.40
CA LEU A 109 3.25 4.47 5.87
C LEU A 109 2.97 3.21 5.05
N LYS A 110 1.70 3.04 4.64
CA LYS A 110 1.25 1.93 3.80
C LYS A 110 0.24 2.39 2.78
N VAL A 111 0.29 1.78 1.59
CA VAL A 111 -0.74 1.91 0.56
C VAL A 111 -1.27 0.53 0.23
N TYR A 112 -2.55 0.31 0.51
CA TYR A 112 -3.24 -0.97 0.27
C TYR A 112 -4.26 -0.85 -0.85
N LEU A 113 -4.50 -1.96 -1.54
CA LEU A 113 -5.56 -2.12 -2.52
C LEU A 113 -6.49 -3.26 -2.13
N PHE A 114 -7.79 -3.04 -2.33
CA PHE A 114 -8.81 -4.09 -2.37
C PHE A 114 -9.60 -4.01 -3.67
N GLY A 115 -9.85 -5.15 -4.30
CA GLY A 115 -10.79 -5.28 -5.41
C GLY A 115 -12.08 -5.93 -4.92
N GLN A 116 -13.23 -5.30 -5.17
CA GLN A 116 -14.52 -5.87 -4.77
C GLN A 116 -14.82 -7.21 -5.45
N HIS A 117 -14.22 -7.44 -6.62
CA HIS A 117 -14.34 -8.68 -7.38
C HIS A 117 -13.48 -9.84 -6.84
N ASP A 118 -12.51 -9.57 -5.95
CA ASP A 118 -11.65 -10.63 -5.39
C ASP A 118 -12.45 -11.62 -4.53
N SER A 119 -11.85 -12.76 -4.19
CA SER A 119 -12.42 -13.65 -3.16
C SER A 119 -12.62 -12.92 -1.81
N SER A 120 -13.61 -13.34 -1.01
CA SER A 120 -13.89 -12.75 0.31
C SER A 120 -12.71 -12.80 1.29
N SER A 121 -11.88 -13.85 1.20
CA SER A 121 -10.70 -14.06 2.05
C SER A 121 -9.43 -13.39 1.54
N MET A 122 -9.47 -12.70 0.39
CA MET A 122 -8.29 -12.07 -0.19
C MET A 122 -7.72 -11.01 0.77
N ALA A 123 -6.43 -11.06 1.01
CA ALA A 123 -5.71 -10.08 1.80
C ALA A 123 -5.54 -8.76 1.03
N PRO A 124 -5.33 -7.60 1.70
CA PRO A 124 -4.99 -6.37 1.00
C PRO A 124 -3.68 -6.53 0.23
N ILE A 125 -3.64 -5.98 -0.98
CA ILE A 125 -2.40 -5.93 -1.76
C ILE A 125 -1.61 -4.68 -1.32
N ASP A 126 -0.41 -4.88 -0.77
CA ASP A 126 0.50 -3.79 -0.39
C ASP A 126 1.28 -3.29 -1.63
N VAL A 127 1.10 -2.02 -1.97
CA VAL A 127 1.77 -1.36 -3.10
C VAL A 127 2.67 -0.20 -2.67
N THR A 128 2.99 -0.12 -1.38
CA THR A 128 3.73 1.00 -0.78
C THR A 128 5.03 1.33 -1.53
N GLU A 129 5.74 0.30 -2.00
CA GLU A 129 7.04 0.42 -2.68
C GLU A 129 6.93 0.55 -4.21
N ILE A 130 5.72 0.56 -4.78
CA ILE A 130 5.51 0.63 -6.23
C ILE A 130 5.19 2.06 -6.64
N GLN A 131 6.14 2.71 -7.34
CA GLN A 131 5.97 4.10 -7.76
C GLN A 131 4.84 4.30 -8.79
N LYS A 132 4.79 3.42 -9.79
CA LYS A 132 3.76 3.47 -10.84
C LYS A 132 3.01 2.16 -10.83
N VAL A 133 1.86 2.14 -10.18
CA VAL A 133 1.04 0.94 -10.04
C VAL A 133 0.18 0.78 -11.29
N LEU A 134 0.18 -0.43 -11.84
CA LEU A 134 -0.83 -0.91 -12.79
C LEU A 134 -1.72 -1.90 -12.04
N VAL A 135 -3.03 -1.64 -12.02
CA VAL A 135 -4.05 -2.55 -11.55
C VAL A 135 -4.79 -3.08 -12.77
N GLU A 136 -4.85 -4.39 -12.92
CA GLU A 136 -5.59 -5.07 -13.98
C GLU A 136 -6.72 -5.87 -13.36
N ILE A 137 -7.95 -5.64 -13.82
CA ILE A 137 -9.11 -6.42 -13.42
C ILE A 137 -9.34 -7.50 -14.46
N ASP A 138 -9.46 -8.75 -14.02
CA ASP A 138 -9.84 -9.90 -14.83
C ASP A 138 -10.96 -10.71 -14.17
N GLN A 139 -11.27 -11.88 -14.73
CA GLN A 139 -12.32 -12.77 -14.22
C GLN A 139 -12.06 -13.32 -12.80
N PHE A 140 -10.82 -13.29 -12.32
CA PHE A 140 -10.40 -13.84 -11.02
C PHE A 140 -10.25 -12.78 -9.93
N GLY A 141 -10.22 -11.49 -10.28
CA GLY A 141 -10.04 -10.40 -9.34
C GLY A 141 -9.15 -9.31 -9.89
N ILE A 142 -8.35 -8.70 -9.01
CA ILE A 142 -7.33 -7.72 -9.40
C ILE A 142 -5.91 -8.32 -9.38
N GLY A 143 -5.17 -8.05 -10.45
CA GLY A 143 -3.72 -8.20 -10.53
C GLY A 143 -3.04 -6.85 -10.36
N VAL A 144 -1.87 -6.83 -9.73
CA VAL A 144 -1.09 -5.61 -9.51
C VAL A 144 0.34 -5.79 -10.03
N SER A 145 0.81 -4.80 -10.79
CA SER A 145 2.17 -4.80 -11.35
C SER A 145 2.74 -3.39 -11.45
N ILE A 146 4.00 -3.29 -11.89
CA ILE A 146 4.67 -2.01 -12.16
C ILE A 146 4.34 -1.56 -13.58
N ARG A 147 3.79 -0.35 -13.73
CA ARG A 147 3.61 0.31 -15.02
C ARG A 147 4.95 0.86 -15.50
N ARG A 148 5.43 0.35 -16.63
CA ARG A 148 6.65 0.82 -17.31
C ARG A 148 6.47 2.19 -17.94
#